data_AF-A0A526Z9B2-F1
#
_entry.id   AF-A0A526Z9B2-F1
#
_cell.length_a   1.000
_cell.length_b   1.000
_cell.length_c   1.000
_cell.angle_alpha   90.00
_cell.angle_beta   90.00
_cell.angle_gamma   90.00
#
_symmetry.space_group_name_H-M   'P 1'
#
loop_
_entity.id
_entity.type
_entity.pdbx_description
1 polymer ?
#
loop_
_entity_poly.entity_id
_entity_poly.type
_entity_poly.pdbx_seq_one_letter_code
_entity_poly.pdbx_strand_id
1 'polypeptide(L)'
;MRPDNQSRGRYSRPVLCLCMWLHEIKAPLLVIHGTADPIFPVEHGMALSEAVAGARLLKLKGGGHELNPGDWDRIVEAIAEHTGSKRAVDRR
;
A
#
# COMPACT_ATOMS: atom_id res chain seq x y z
N MET A 1 -24.94 -24.76 20.79
CA MET A 1 -23.62 -25.16 20.27
C MET A 1 -23.43 -24.54 18.90
N ARG A 2 -22.53 -23.56 18.73
CA ARG A 2 -22.04 -23.12 17.41
C ARG A 2 -20.68 -23.77 17.19
N PRO A 3 -20.39 -24.38 16.03
CA PRO A 3 -19.06 -24.90 15.79
C PRO A 3 -18.09 -23.76 15.43
N ASP A 4 -16.85 -24.03 15.83
CA ASP A 4 -15.63 -23.27 15.75
C ASP A 4 -15.13 -23.05 14.31
N ASN A 5 -15.14 -21.80 13.85
CA ASN A 5 -14.57 -21.44 12.55
C ASN A 5 -13.09 -21.08 12.69
N GLN A 6 -12.24 -22.07 13.00
CA GLN A 6 -10.79 -21.92 12.94
C GLN A 6 -10.17 -23.08 12.19
N SER A 7 -10.08 -22.98 10.85
CA SER A 7 -9.07 -23.72 10.10
C SER A 7 -8.71 -23.09 8.76
N ARG A 8 -7.44 -22.67 8.70
CA ARG A 8 -6.48 -22.97 7.63
C ARG A 8 -6.65 -22.24 6.29
N GLY A 9 -5.80 -21.23 6.11
CA GLY A 9 -4.95 -21.03 4.93
C GLY A 9 -5.62 -21.05 3.56
N ARG A 10 -6.14 -19.90 3.13
CA ARG A 10 -6.63 -19.67 1.75
C ARG A 10 -5.70 -18.79 0.91
N TYR A 11 -4.39 -18.92 1.10
CA TYR A 11 -3.38 -18.29 0.23
C TYR A 11 -2.52 -19.38 -0.43
N SER A 12 -3.11 -20.17 -1.33
CA SER A 12 -2.40 -21.20 -2.11
C SER A 12 -2.75 -21.17 -3.59
N ARG A 13 -2.96 -19.97 -4.14
CA ARG A 13 -2.94 -19.75 -5.60
C ARG A 13 -1.89 -18.69 -5.87
N PRO A 14 -0.97 -18.91 -6.82
CA PRO A 14 0.01 -17.89 -7.10
C PRO A 14 -0.73 -16.73 -7.75
N VAL A 15 -0.70 -15.55 -7.12
CA VAL A 15 -1.01 -14.28 -7.76
C VAL A 15 0.11 -13.96 -8.76
N LEU A 16 0.20 -14.79 -9.80
CA LEU A 16 1.07 -14.64 -10.97
C LEU A 16 0.40 -13.61 -11.88
N CYS A 17 0.73 -12.32 -11.75
CA CYS A 17 0.73 -11.40 -12.90
C CYS A 17 1.37 -10.04 -12.58
N LEU A 18 1.14 -9.47 -11.38
CA LEU A 18 1.59 -8.09 -11.09
C LEU A 18 2.93 -8.01 -10.34
N CYS A 19 3.23 -8.96 -9.43
CA CYS A 19 4.41 -8.88 -8.57
C CYS A 19 5.75 -8.99 -9.30
N MET A 20 5.80 -9.71 -10.43
CA MET A 20 7.05 -9.95 -11.18
C MET A 20 7.66 -8.67 -11.76
N TRP A 21 6.88 -7.60 -11.95
CA TRP A 21 7.35 -6.36 -12.58
C TRP A 21 7.47 -5.20 -11.59
N LEU A 22 7.01 -5.36 -10.34
CA LEU A 22 7.07 -4.29 -9.33
C LEU A 22 8.52 -3.83 -9.09
N HIS A 23 9.46 -4.76 -9.10
CA HIS A 23 10.88 -4.46 -8.93
C HIS A 23 11.48 -3.58 -10.05
N GLU A 24 10.82 -3.48 -11.21
CA GLU A 24 11.25 -2.65 -12.33
C GLU A 24 10.81 -1.19 -12.20
N ILE A 25 9.93 -0.87 -11.24
CA ILE A 25 9.44 0.48 -11.01
C ILE A 25 10.60 1.35 -10.50
N LYS A 26 11.05 2.28 -11.35
CA LYS A 26 12.10 3.26 -11.01
C LYS A 26 11.56 4.59 -10.50
N ALA A 27 10.29 4.87 -10.74
CA ALA A 27 9.64 6.06 -10.22
C ALA A 27 9.50 5.95 -8.70
N PRO A 28 9.59 7.07 -7.96
CA PRO A 28 9.20 7.08 -6.55
C PRO A 28 7.80 6.49 -6.39
N LEU A 29 7.61 5.60 -5.41
CA LEU A 29 6.31 5.01 -5.09
C LEU A 29 5.87 5.40 -3.68
N LEU A 30 4.63 5.87 -3.57
CA LEU A 30 3.93 6.05 -2.30
C LEU A 30 2.73 5.11 -2.27
N VAL A 31 2.67 4.27 -1.23
CA VAL A 31 1.53 3.40 -0.92
C VAL A 31 0.79 3.99 0.26
N ILE A 32 -0.53 4.16 0.15
CA ILE A 32 -1.39 4.64 1.24
C ILE A 32 -2.40 3.54 1.53
N HIS A 33 -2.46 3.06 2.78
CA HIS A 33 -3.31 1.92 3.14
C HIS A 33 -3.98 2.10 4.50
N GLY A 34 -5.28 1.79 4.58
CA GLY A 34 -6.07 1.80 5.81
C GLY A 34 -5.82 0.56 6.67
N THR A 35 -5.43 0.72 7.94
CA THR A 35 -5.10 -0.43 8.79
C THR A 35 -6.31 -1.29 9.18
N ALA A 36 -7.52 -0.80 8.94
CA ALA A 36 -8.77 -1.47 9.23
C ALA A 36 -9.60 -1.72 7.95
N ASP A 37 -8.96 -1.76 6.78
CA ASP A 37 -9.61 -2.10 5.52
C ASP A 37 -10.18 -3.53 5.57
N PRO A 38 -11.53 -3.71 5.44
CA PRO A 38 -12.17 -5.02 5.52
C PRO A 38 -12.06 -5.83 4.21
N ILE A 39 -11.66 -5.19 3.11
CA ILE A 39 -11.55 -5.78 1.77
C ILE A 39 -10.11 -6.22 1.52
N PHE A 40 -9.13 -5.34 1.76
CA PHE A 40 -7.72 -5.62 1.55
C PHE A 40 -6.92 -5.52 2.85
N PRO A 41 -6.36 -6.64 3.34
CA PRO A 41 -5.50 -6.63 4.52
C PRO A 41 -4.32 -5.67 4.35
N VAL A 42 -3.89 -5.05 5.45
CA VAL A 42 -2.78 -4.08 5.46
C VAL A 42 -1.46 -4.70 4.96
N GLU A 43 -1.33 -6.02 5.08
CA GLU A 43 -0.21 -6.82 4.59
C GLU A 43 -0.03 -6.68 3.07
N HIS A 44 -1.10 -6.42 2.31
CA HIS A 44 -1.00 -6.17 0.87
C HIS A 44 -0.25 -4.85 0.59
N GLY A 45 -0.57 -3.79 1.32
CA GLY A 45 0.14 -2.51 1.21
C GLY A 45 1.60 -2.62 1.65
N MET A 46 1.87 -3.43 2.69
CA MET A 46 3.24 -3.74 3.13
C MET A 46 4.03 -4.49 2.05
N ALA A 47 3.47 -5.58 1.52
CA ALA A 47 4.10 -6.37 0.46
C ALA A 47 4.41 -5.53 -0.80
N LEU A 48 3.51 -4.61 -1.17
CA LEU A 48 3.75 -3.69 -2.29
C LEU A 48 4.92 -2.73 -2.02
N SER A 49 4.99 -2.18 -0.80
CA SER A 49 6.08 -1.28 -0.41
C SER A 49 7.43 -2.00 -0.28
N GLU A 50 7.43 -3.29 0.08
CA GLU A 50 8.64 -4.12 0.15
C GLU A 50 9.13 -4.55 -1.23
N ALA A 51 8.21 -4.73 -2.19
CA ALA A 51 8.55 -5.16 -3.54
C ALA A 51 9.23 -4.07 -4.39
N VAL A 52 9.08 -2.79 -4.04
CA VAL A 52 9.60 -1.66 -4.81
C VAL A 52 10.66 -0.91 -4.01
N ALA A 53 11.89 -0.87 -4.52
CA ALA A 53 13.01 -0.21 -3.84
C ALA A 53 12.74 1.29 -3.68
N GLY A 54 12.84 1.78 -2.45
CA GLY A 54 12.61 3.20 -2.13
C GLY A 54 11.14 3.61 -2.04
N ALA A 55 10.21 2.65 -2.07
CA ALA A 55 8.81 2.94 -1.81
C ALA A 55 8.58 3.41 -0.36
N ARG A 56 7.61 4.31 -0.19
CA ARG A 56 7.11 4.76 1.12
C ARG A 56 5.73 4.19 1.36
N LEU A 57 5.44 3.81 2.60
CA LEU A 57 4.12 3.36 3.03
C LEU A 57 3.55 4.29 4.10
N LEU A 58 2.39 4.89 3.83
CA LEU A 58 1.57 5.59 4.79
C LEU A 58 0.43 4.68 5.26
N LYS A 59 0.44 4.34 6.55
CA LYS A 59 -0.65 3.59 7.18
C LYS A 59 -1.63 4.54 7.86
N LEU A 60 -2.89 4.53 7.42
CA LEU A 60 -3.97 5.29 8.02
C LEU A 60 -4.58 4.45 9.16
N LYS A 61 -4.26 4.81 10.41
CA LYS A 61 -4.69 4.08 11.60
C LYS A 61 -6.21 4.16 11.74
N GLY A 62 -6.88 3.01 11.71
CA GLY A 62 -8.33 2.92 11.74
C GLY A 62 -9.02 3.27 10.42
N GLY A 63 -8.25 3.61 9.38
CA GLY A 63 -8.76 3.83 8.03
C GLY A 63 -9.28 2.54 7.42
N GLY A 64 -10.44 2.60 6.77
CA GLY A 64 -11.05 1.49 6.04
C GLY A 64 -10.58 1.42 4.58
N HIS A 65 -11.43 0.85 3.73
CA HIS A 65 -11.19 0.78 2.29
C HIS A 65 -11.38 2.13 1.57
N GLU A 66 -12.24 2.99 2.13
CA GLU A 66 -12.62 4.28 1.54
C GLU A 66 -11.76 5.43 2.06
N LEU A 67 -11.74 6.54 1.31
CA LEU A 67 -11.06 7.77 1.69
C LEU A 67 -11.93 8.59 2.64
N ASN A 68 -11.72 8.41 3.95
CA ASN A 68 -12.45 9.17 4.96
C ASN A 68 -11.98 10.65 4.99
N PRO A 69 -12.91 11.64 5.01
CA PRO A 69 -12.57 13.05 5.17
C PRO A 69 -11.59 13.38 6.30
N GLY A 70 -11.64 12.64 7.41
CA GLY A 70 -10.73 12.84 8.54
C GLY A 70 -9.25 12.49 8.24
N ASP A 71 -9.00 11.72 7.19
CA ASP A 71 -7.65 11.34 6.76
C ASP A 71 -7.13 12.22 5.61
N TRP A 72 -7.98 13.07 5.02
CA TRP A 72 -7.63 13.81 3.80
C TRP A 72 -6.40 14.69 3.97
N ASP A 73 -6.29 15.42 5.07
CA ASP A 73 -5.12 16.29 5.31
C ASP A 73 -3.80 15.50 5.27
N ARG A 74 -3.78 14.32 5.91
CA ARG A 74 -2.60 13.44 5.94
C ARG A 74 -2.29 12.84 4.56
N ILE A 75 -3.33 12.50 3.81
CA ILE A 75 -3.19 11.94 2.46
C ILE A 75 -2.65 13.01 1.51
N VAL A 76 -3.23 14.22 1.55
CA VAL A 76 -2.82 15.35 0.71
C VAL A 76 -1.39 15.77 1.04
N GLU A 77 -1.03 15.88 2.33
CA GLU A 77 0.34 16.17 2.76
C GLU A 77 1.32 15.13 2.23
N ALA A 78 1.01 13.83 2.38
CA ALA A 78 1.88 12.77 1.88
C ALA A 78 2.06 12.80 0.35
N ILE A 79 1.01 13.11 -0.40
CA ILE A 79 1.07 13.28 -1.86
C ILE A 79 1.90 14.51 -2.22
N ALA A 80 1.70 15.63 -1.53
CA ALA A 80 2.44 16.87 -1.75
C ALA A 80 3.94 16.68 -1.47
N GLU A 81 4.30 16.00 -0.38
CA GLU A 81 5.69 15.61 -0.09
C GLU A 81 6.27 14.71 -1.18
N HIS A 82 5.51 13.69 -1.59
CA HIS A 82 5.95 12.70 -2.57
C HIS A 82 6.23 13.32 -3.94
N THR A 83 5.40 14.28 -4.34
CA THR A 83 5.53 14.99 -5.63
C THR A 83 6.46 16.20 -5.57
N GLY A 84 6.59 16.82 -4.39
CA GLY A 84 7.47 17.95 -4.15
C GLY A 84 8.94 17.60 -3.97
N SER A 85 9.24 16.34 -3.60
CA SER A 85 10.62 15.84 -3.47
C SER A 85 11.25 15.60 -4.85
N LYS A 86 11.67 16.69 -5.49
CA LYS A 86 12.50 16.66 -6.70
C LYS A 86 13.77 15.85 -6.44
N ARG A 87 13.90 14.69 -7.09
CA ARG A 87 15.22 14.24 -7.55
C ARG A 87 15.49 14.89 -8.90
N ALA A 88 16.67 15.49 -9.03
CA ALA A 88 17.17 16.15 -10.21
C ALA A 88 16.93 15.31 -11.47
N VAL A 89 15.91 15.67 -12.26
CA VAL A 89 15.94 15.37 -13.69
C VAL A 89 17.08 16.23 -14.23
N ASP A 90 18.22 15.58 -14.49
CA ASP A 90 19.32 16.11 -15.29
C ASP A 90 18.72 16.65 -16.59
N ARG A 91 18.48 17.95 -16.64
CA ARG A 91 18.07 18.67 -17.85
C ARG A 91 19.34 18.88 -18.66
N ARG A 92 19.73 17.85 -19.41
CA ARG A 92 20.70 17.99 -20.50
C ARG A 92 20.03 18.59 -21.73
#